data_AF-A0A431IJK7-F1
#
_entry.id   AF-A0A431IJK7-F1
#
_cell.length_a   1.000
_cell.length_b   1.000
_cell.length_c   1.000
_cell.angle_alpha   90.00
_cell.angle_beta   90.00
_cell.angle_gamma   90.00
#
_symmetry.space_group_name_H-M   'P 1'
#
loop_
_entity.id
_entity.type
_entity.pdbx_description
1 polymer ?
#
loop_
_entity_poly.entity_id
_entity_poly.type
_entity_poly.pdbx_seq_one_letter_code
_entity_poly.pdbx_strand_id
1 'polypeptide(L)'
;MKSSIFILFMLAIPCFIHSTVVWNGSMLGGSTHAINENIQITGDTWLPDGVTLIQATTQNVKIYLLNGTHHVYSSDGSPSIIQFETVHPFTIEFVIEDGDLIFGGVANYLSRALQIQARSIGAGIPGTVIWSIADNHKLYFGDPADQTRGGVSLEVVSNSSSLIPRYIFKVNENRENKKQIFFNSHSGFFLVEETNTNPTPLLQESLIDTSNTDTTTGQINFKDGSGWFFEFIVD
;
A
#
# COMPACT_ATOMS: atom_id res chain seq x y z
N MET A 1 28.55 45.59 -6.71
CA MET A 1 27.68 44.81 -7.61
C MET A 1 27.98 43.30 -7.62
N LYS A 2 28.35 42.68 -6.47
CA LYS A 2 28.54 41.21 -6.40
C LYS A 2 27.55 40.50 -5.47
N SER A 3 26.90 41.24 -4.57
CA SER A 3 25.93 40.68 -3.62
C SER A 3 24.54 40.42 -4.22
N SER A 4 24.16 41.17 -5.26
CA SER A 4 22.81 41.10 -5.85
C SER A 4 22.60 39.88 -6.78
N ILE A 5 23.67 39.32 -7.34
CA ILE A 5 23.61 38.14 -8.21
C ILE A 5 23.38 36.85 -7.40
N PHE A 6 23.90 36.78 -6.17
CA PHE A 6 23.76 35.59 -5.32
C PHE A 6 22.32 35.38 -4.82
N ILE A 7 21.57 36.47 -4.57
CA ILE A 7 20.17 36.42 -4.15
C ILE A 7 19.26 35.94 -5.31
N LEU A 8 19.59 36.31 -6.55
CA LEU A 8 18.81 35.89 -7.73
C LEU A 8 18.95 34.39 -8.01
N PHE A 9 20.12 33.80 -7.75
CA PHE A 9 20.34 32.35 -7.90
C PHE A 9 19.62 31.52 -6.82
N MET A 10 19.53 32.02 -5.57
CA MET A 10 18.74 31.37 -4.51
C MET A 10 17.23 31.40 -4.79
N LEU A 11 16.72 32.46 -5.44
CA LEU A 11 15.30 32.58 -5.83
C LEU A 11 14.92 31.75 -7.06
N ALA A 12 15.90 31.27 -7.83
CA ALA A 12 15.69 30.44 -9.01
C ALA A 12 15.78 28.94 -8.74
N ILE A 13 16.06 28.53 -7.49
CA ILE A 13 15.95 27.14 -7.08
C ILE A 13 14.46 26.90 -6.79
N PRO A 14 13.75 26.08 -7.60
CA PRO A 14 12.40 25.67 -7.23
C PRO A 14 12.49 24.95 -5.88
N CYS A 15 12.04 25.63 -4.82
CA CYS A 15 11.91 25.03 -3.51
C CYS A 15 10.70 24.11 -3.58
N PHE A 16 10.91 22.86 -3.98
CA PHE A 16 9.93 21.80 -3.80
C PHE A 16 9.89 21.49 -2.31
N ILE A 17 9.09 22.24 -1.56
CA ILE A 17 8.74 21.91 -0.18
C ILE A 17 7.85 20.67 -0.28
N HIS A 18 8.44 19.50 -0.02
CA HIS A 18 7.69 18.26 0.06
C HIS A 18 7.00 18.26 1.42
N SER A 19 5.69 18.43 1.44
CA SER A 19 4.93 18.16 2.64
C SER A 19 4.97 16.66 2.93
N THR A 20 5.15 16.31 4.20
CA THR A 20 5.19 14.93 4.68
C THR A 20 4.09 14.75 5.70
N VAL A 21 3.19 13.80 5.46
CA VAL A 21 2.15 13.42 6.39
C VAL A 21 2.71 12.41 7.37
N VAL A 22 2.51 12.63 8.67
CA VAL A 22 2.98 11.71 9.71
C VAL A 22 1.83 10.83 10.17
N TRP A 23 2.05 9.52 10.13
CA TRP A 23 1.15 8.51 10.69
C TRP A 23 1.69 8.07 12.06
N ASN A 24 0.90 8.35 13.09
CA ASN A 24 1.22 8.00 14.48
C ASN A 24 -0.05 8.11 15.32
N GLY A 25 -0.37 7.07 16.09
CA GLY A 25 -1.54 7.03 16.95
C GLY A 25 -2.85 7.08 16.15
N SER A 26 -3.90 7.61 16.76
CA SER A 26 -5.19 7.76 16.08
C SER A 26 -5.15 8.92 15.09
N MET A 27 -5.34 8.63 13.81
CA MET A 27 -5.42 9.64 12.77
C MET A 27 -6.74 10.42 12.86
N LEU A 28 -6.66 11.74 12.74
CA LEU A 28 -7.82 12.62 12.64
C LEU A 28 -8.31 12.66 11.19
N GLY A 29 -9.59 13.02 10.99
CA GLY A 29 -10.21 13.12 9.66
C GLY A 29 -9.57 14.11 8.66
N GLY A 30 -8.56 14.89 9.07
CA GLY A 30 -7.76 15.74 8.16
C GLY A 30 -6.48 15.08 7.64
N SER A 31 -6.00 14.01 8.30
CA SER A 31 -4.84 13.21 7.87
C SER A 31 -5.23 12.09 6.89
N THR A 32 -6.51 12.02 6.52
CA THR A 32 -7.09 11.04 5.60
C THR A 32 -6.71 11.30 4.15
N HIS A 33 -5.99 12.38 3.83
CA HIS A 33 -5.57 12.69 2.47
C HIS A 33 -4.09 13.04 2.45
N ALA A 34 -3.33 12.36 1.59
CA ALA A 34 -1.94 12.68 1.26
C ALA A 34 -1.82 12.79 -0.26
N ILE A 35 -1.81 14.02 -0.78
CA ILE A 35 -1.83 14.27 -2.23
C ILE A 35 -0.46 14.75 -2.66
N ASN A 36 0.27 13.91 -3.40
CA ASN A 36 1.66 14.18 -3.78
C ASN A 36 2.55 14.42 -2.55
N GLU A 37 2.24 13.79 -1.42
CA GLU A 37 2.97 13.96 -0.17
C GLU A 37 3.55 12.62 0.25
N ASN A 38 4.78 12.64 0.77
CA ASN A 38 5.33 11.45 1.38
C ASN A 38 4.59 11.18 2.70
N ILE A 39 4.52 9.91 3.09
CA ILE A 39 3.97 9.49 4.37
C ILE A 39 5.08 8.86 5.20
N GLN A 40 5.11 9.24 6.46
CA GLN A 40 6.08 8.76 7.42
C GLN A 40 5.35 8.10 8.59
N ILE A 41 5.49 6.77 8.70
CA ILE A 41 4.92 5.99 9.79
C ILE A 41 5.93 5.99 10.93
N THR A 42 5.59 6.65 12.03
CA THR A 42 6.50 6.84 13.19
C THR A 42 6.04 6.10 14.44
N GLY A 43 4.87 5.45 14.38
CA GLY A 43 4.27 4.69 15.47
C GLY A 43 3.06 3.90 14.97
N ASP A 44 2.57 3.02 15.84
CA ASP A 44 1.31 2.31 15.61
C ASP A 44 0.18 3.30 15.32
N THR A 45 -0.55 3.05 14.24
CA THR A 45 -1.50 3.99 13.64
C THR A 45 -2.89 3.37 13.56
N TRP A 46 -3.90 4.08 14.05
CA TRP A 46 -5.31 3.73 13.88
C TRP A 46 -5.92 4.66 12.85
N LEU A 47 -6.33 4.09 11.73
CA LEU A 47 -7.00 4.79 10.65
C LEU A 47 -8.43 5.15 11.08
N PRO A 48 -8.92 6.33 10.68
CA PRO A 48 -10.30 6.70 10.96
C PRO A 48 -11.27 5.85 10.12
N ASP A 49 -12.56 5.95 10.43
CA ASP A 49 -13.62 5.42 9.58
C ASP A 49 -13.53 6.01 8.15
N GLY A 50 -13.85 5.20 7.14
CA GLY A 50 -13.87 5.60 5.75
C GLY A 50 -12.51 5.52 5.05
N VAL A 51 -12.29 6.43 4.09
CA VAL A 51 -11.18 6.36 3.15
C VAL A 51 -10.03 7.26 3.56
N THR A 52 -8.85 6.66 3.73
CA THR A 52 -7.56 7.34 3.76
C THR A 52 -6.95 7.29 2.35
N LEU A 53 -7.05 8.41 1.65
CA LEU A 53 -6.62 8.58 0.27
C LEU A 53 -5.16 9.03 0.16
N ILE A 54 -4.42 8.38 -0.71
CA ILE A 54 -3.02 8.67 -1.01
C ILE A 54 -2.89 8.77 -2.53
N GLN A 55 -2.47 9.93 -3.04
CA GLN A 55 -2.42 10.18 -4.47
C GLN A 55 -1.00 10.51 -4.93
N ALA A 56 -0.58 9.91 -6.05
CA ALA A 56 0.62 10.26 -6.81
C ALA A 56 0.21 10.71 -8.22
N THR A 57 -0.05 12.01 -8.38
CA THR A 57 -0.56 12.62 -9.62
C THR A 57 0.46 13.50 -10.34
N THR A 58 1.39 14.10 -9.61
CA THR A 58 2.42 14.99 -10.16
C THR A 58 3.83 14.64 -9.73
N GLN A 59 3.97 13.72 -8.77
CA GLN A 59 5.26 13.20 -8.31
C GLN A 59 5.12 11.82 -7.67
N ASN A 60 6.27 11.16 -7.49
CA ASN A 60 6.32 9.91 -6.72
C ASN A 60 6.03 10.19 -5.24
N VAL A 61 5.28 9.28 -4.62
CA VAL A 61 4.98 9.30 -3.19
C VAL A 61 5.68 8.11 -2.54
N LYS A 62 6.37 8.37 -1.44
CA LYS A 62 6.96 7.31 -0.60
C LYS A 62 6.23 7.21 0.72
N ILE A 63 5.98 5.98 1.14
CA ILE A 63 5.43 5.64 2.44
C ILE A 63 6.50 4.83 3.16
N TYR A 64 7.11 5.38 4.22
CA TYR A 64 8.27 4.77 4.86
C TYR A 64 8.12 4.73 6.38
N LEU A 65 8.78 3.74 6.97
CA LEU A 65 8.82 3.51 8.42
C LEU A 65 9.95 4.32 9.04
N LEU A 66 9.75 4.78 10.26
CA LEU A 66 10.82 5.28 11.12
C LEU A 66 10.72 4.68 12.52
N ASN A 67 11.86 4.31 13.09
CA ASN A 67 11.98 3.82 14.47
C ASN A 67 11.38 2.44 14.69
N GLY A 68 11.50 1.53 13.72
CA GLY A 68 11.24 0.11 13.92
C GLY A 68 9.88 -0.37 13.41
N THR A 69 9.42 -1.45 14.03
CA THR A 69 8.21 -2.17 13.61
C THR A 69 6.96 -1.39 13.97
N HIS A 70 6.05 -1.24 13.01
CA HIS A 70 4.80 -0.48 13.19
C HIS A 70 3.58 -1.24 12.70
N HIS A 71 2.46 -0.95 13.34
CA HIS A 71 1.16 -1.47 12.96
C HIS A 71 0.26 -0.37 12.39
N VAL A 72 -0.54 -0.71 11.38
CA VAL A 72 -1.56 0.17 10.81
C VAL A 72 -2.90 -0.57 10.85
N TYR A 73 -3.82 -0.08 11.67
CA TYR A 73 -5.09 -0.73 11.97
C TYR A 73 -6.29 0.08 11.51
N SER A 74 -7.40 -0.61 11.24
CA SER A 74 -8.71 0.04 11.32
C SER A 74 -9.01 0.44 12.76
N SER A 75 -9.69 1.57 12.95
CA SER A 75 -10.14 2.00 14.28
C SER A 75 -11.15 1.02 14.90
N ASP A 76 -11.21 1.03 16.23
CA ASP A 76 -12.12 0.19 17.00
C ASP A 76 -13.57 0.66 16.81
N GLY A 77 -14.26 0.11 15.81
CA GLY A 77 -15.69 0.36 15.59
C GLY A 77 -16.13 0.43 14.13
N SER A 78 -15.20 0.57 13.20
CA SER A 78 -15.51 0.74 11.77
C SER A 78 -14.39 0.22 10.87
N PRO A 79 -14.71 -0.44 9.74
CA PRO A 79 -13.70 -0.78 8.75
C PRO A 79 -13.10 0.49 8.14
N SER A 80 -11.78 0.50 7.95
CA SER A 80 -11.08 1.57 7.25
C SER A 80 -10.67 1.11 5.86
N ILE A 81 -10.46 2.08 4.95
CA ILE A 81 -9.95 1.86 3.60
C ILE A 81 -8.70 2.71 3.44
N ILE A 82 -7.58 2.13 3.02
CA ILE A 82 -6.45 2.86 2.46
C ILE A 82 -6.59 2.82 0.94
N GLN A 83 -6.66 3.96 0.28
CA GLN A 83 -6.84 4.05 -1.16
C GLN A 83 -5.63 4.73 -1.81
N PHE A 84 -4.90 4.00 -2.64
CA PHE A 84 -3.82 4.50 -3.47
C PHE A 84 -4.36 4.86 -4.84
N GLU A 85 -4.09 6.08 -5.29
CA GLU A 85 -4.43 6.54 -6.63
C GLU A 85 -3.19 7.06 -7.32
N THR A 86 -2.87 6.51 -8.48
CA THR A 86 -1.65 6.85 -9.20
C THR A 86 -1.90 7.01 -10.68
N VAL A 87 -1.24 8.00 -11.28
CA VAL A 87 -1.19 8.22 -12.74
C VAL A 87 0.22 7.93 -13.24
N HIS A 88 0.35 7.33 -14.42
CA HIS A 88 1.65 7.24 -15.08
C HIS A 88 2.24 8.64 -15.35
N PRO A 89 3.56 8.87 -15.17
CA PRO A 89 4.63 7.92 -14.80
C PRO A 89 4.90 7.81 -13.30
N PHE A 90 4.05 8.39 -12.46
CA PHE A 90 4.28 8.48 -11.03
C PHE A 90 3.95 7.17 -10.31
N THR A 91 4.52 7.04 -9.12
CA THR A 91 4.45 5.81 -8.33
C THR A 91 4.13 6.10 -6.88
N ILE A 92 3.47 5.15 -6.22
CA ILE A 92 3.36 5.09 -4.75
C ILE A 92 4.22 3.92 -4.30
N GLU A 93 5.22 4.17 -3.48
CA GLU A 93 6.16 3.14 -3.01
C GLU A 93 6.13 3.03 -1.49
N PHE A 94 5.75 1.86 -0.97
CA PHE A 94 6.01 1.47 0.41
C PHE A 94 7.47 1.02 0.54
N VAL A 95 8.21 1.67 1.45
CA VAL A 95 9.62 1.38 1.72
C VAL A 95 9.74 0.84 3.14
N ILE A 96 10.00 -0.47 3.25
CA ILE A 96 10.06 -1.23 4.49
C ILE A 96 11.55 -1.54 4.75
N GLU A 97 12.23 -0.55 5.33
CA GLU A 97 13.69 -0.56 5.56
C GLU A 97 14.10 -0.46 7.03
N ASP A 98 13.19 -0.05 7.91
CA ASP A 98 13.49 0.22 9.33
C ASP A 98 12.46 -0.47 10.22
N GLY A 99 12.30 -1.80 10.06
CA GLY A 99 11.38 -2.63 10.83
C GLY A 99 10.33 -3.34 9.98
N ASP A 100 9.48 -4.14 10.64
CA ASP A 100 8.37 -4.82 9.99
C ASP A 100 7.15 -3.88 9.88
N LEU A 101 6.31 -4.09 8.87
CA LEU A 101 5.04 -3.38 8.74
C LEU A 101 3.88 -4.38 8.82
N ILE A 102 2.96 -4.12 9.74
CA ILE A 102 1.80 -4.96 9.98
C ILE A 102 0.53 -4.18 9.71
N PHE A 103 -0.36 -4.73 8.89
CA PHE A 103 -1.70 -4.22 8.67
C PHE A 103 -2.73 -5.10 9.37
N GLY A 104 -3.82 -4.51 9.85
CA GLY A 104 -4.93 -5.28 10.42
C GLY A 104 -6.26 -4.55 10.41
N GLY A 105 -7.35 -5.31 10.37
CA GLY A 105 -8.72 -4.81 10.47
C GLY A 105 -9.10 -4.39 11.89
N VAL A 106 -10.40 -4.45 12.17
CA VAL A 106 -10.97 -4.01 13.45
C VAL A 106 -10.73 -5.06 14.54
N ALA A 107 -10.31 -4.64 15.73
CA ALA A 107 -10.08 -5.54 16.87
C ALA A 107 -11.38 -6.25 17.29
N ASN A 108 -11.31 -7.55 17.59
CA ASN A 108 -12.47 -8.38 17.99
C ASN A 108 -13.59 -8.53 16.93
N TYR A 109 -13.36 -8.14 15.68
CA TYR A 109 -14.34 -8.28 14.59
C TYR A 109 -13.70 -8.88 13.34
N LEU A 110 -13.62 -10.22 13.28
CA LEU A 110 -12.97 -10.96 12.16
C LEU A 110 -13.56 -10.65 10.78
N SER A 111 -14.83 -10.29 10.70
CA SER A 111 -15.52 -9.92 9.44
C SER A 111 -15.24 -8.49 8.97
N ARG A 112 -14.55 -7.68 9.77
CA ARG A 112 -14.25 -6.27 9.46
C ARG A 112 -12.77 -6.11 9.13
N ALA A 113 -12.42 -6.51 7.92
CA ALA A 113 -11.08 -6.36 7.39
C ALA A 113 -10.72 -4.88 7.15
N LEU A 114 -9.43 -4.56 7.23
CA LEU A 114 -8.89 -3.34 6.63
C LEU A 114 -8.84 -3.54 5.11
N GLN A 115 -9.37 -2.61 4.34
CA GLN A 115 -9.23 -2.63 2.89
C GLN A 115 -8.05 -1.77 2.47
N ILE A 116 -7.23 -2.27 1.55
CA ILE A 116 -6.12 -1.56 0.95
C ILE A 116 -6.30 -1.65 -0.56
N GLN A 117 -6.65 -0.53 -1.20
CA GLN A 117 -7.06 -0.46 -2.59
C GLN A 117 -6.04 0.28 -3.44
N ALA A 118 -5.51 -0.37 -4.47
CA ALA A 118 -4.76 0.29 -5.53
C ALA A 118 -5.68 0.58 -6.71
N ARG A 119 -5.79 1.87 -7.06
CA ARG A 119 -6.65 2.37 -8.13
C ARG A 119 -5.83 3.16 -9.15
N SER A 120 -6.20 3.03 -10.41
CA SER A 120 -5.71 3.91 -11.45
C SER A 120 -6.67 5.08 -11.57
N ILE A 121 -6.13 6.29 -11.71
CA ILE A 121 -6.91 7.49 -11.97
C ILE A 121 -6.56 8.03 -13.36
N GLY A 122 -7.60 8.42 -14.11
CA GLY A 122 -7.45 9.02 -15.44
C GLY A 122 -7.54 8.04 -16.62
N ALA A 123 -7.68 8.60 -17.83
CA ALA A 123 -7.91 7.86 -19.07
C ALA A 123 -6.62 7.35 -19.75
N GLY A 124 -5.53 7.22 -18.99
CA GLY A 124 -4.17 7.02 -19.50
C GLY A 124 -3.55 5.67 -19.14
N ILE A 125 -2.22 5.58 -19.22
CA ILE A 125 -1.46 4.42 -18.76
C ILE A 125 -1.61 4.31 -17.24
N PRO A 126 -1.93 3.13 -16.69
CA PRO A 126 -2.06 2.95 -15.25
C PRO A 126 -0.76 3.28 -14.52
N GLY A 127 -0.89 3.96 -13.37
CA GLY A 127 0.23 4.21 -12.47
C GLY A 127 0.76 2.93 -11.82
N THR A 128 1.77 3.06 -10.97
CA THR A 128 2.41 1.89 -10.32
C THR A 128 2.42 2.03 -8.80
N VAL A 129 2.01 0.96 -8.11
CA VAL A 129 2.20 0.79 -6.67
C VAL A 129 3.29 -0.24 -6.43
N ILE A 130 4.24 0.09 -5.56
CA ILE A 130 5.44 -0.70 -5.29
C ILE A 130 5.53 -0.97 -3.78
N TRP A 131 5.86 -2.20 -3.43
CA TRP A 131 6.22 -2.61 -2.07
C TRP A 131 7.67 -3.05 -2.06
N SER A 132 8.53 -2.21 -1.51
CA SER A 132 9.98 -2.43 -1.41
C SER A 132 10.33 -2.86 0.00
N ILE A 133 10.76 -4.11 0.16
CA ILE A 133 11.05 -4.72 1.46
C ILE A 133 12.53 -5.05 1.52
N ALA A 134 13.26 -4.39 2.42
CA ALA A 134 14.68 -4.61 2.61
C ALA A 134 14.97 -5.89 3.40
N ASP A 135 16.25 -6.26 3.47
CA ASP A 135 16.70 -7.48 4.13
C ASP A 135 16.25 -7.55 5.59
N ASN A 136 15.88 -8.75 6.03
CA ASN A 136 15.44 -9.06 7.39
C ASN A 136 14.14 -8.39 7.84
N HIS A 137 13.48 -7.64 6.97
CA HIS A 137 12.18 -7.05 7.24
C HIS A 137 11.05 -7.79 6.56
N LYS A 138 9.85 -7.63 7.11
CA LYS A 138 8.64 -8.35 6.70
C LYS A 138 7.44 -7.42 6.59
N LEU A 139 6.56 -7.78 5.69
CA LEU A 139 5.26 -7.17 5.45
C LEU A 139 4.17 -8.16 5.79
N TYR A 140 3.26 -7.75 6.68
CA TYR A 140 2.15 -8.59 7.14
C TYR A 140 0.81 -7.96 6.78
N PHE A 141 0.02 -8.70 6.00
CA PHE A 141 -1.39 -8.45 5.77
C PHE A 141 -2.19 -9.29 6.76
N GLY A 142 -2.69 -8.65 7.82
CA GLY A 142 -3.27 -9.28 9.01
C GLY A 142 -2.22 -9.40 10.12
N ASP A 143 -2.63 -9.22 11.36
CA ASP A 143 -1.72 -9.26 12.51
C ASP A 143 -1.35 -10.72 12.87
N PRO A 144 -0.06 -11.11 12.84
CA PRO A 144 0.34 -12.46 13.23
C PRO A 144 0.20 -12.75 14.73
N ALA A 145 0.15 -11.72 15.58
CA ALA A 145 0.09 -11.83 17.04
C ALA A 145 -1.36 -11.74 17.59
N ASP A 146 -2.29 -11.13 16.84
CA ASP A 146 -3.69 -10.97 17.25
C ASP A 146 -4.66 -11.66 16.28
N GLN A 147 -5.06 -12.88 16.63
CA GLN A 147 -6.03 -13.67 15.85
C GLN A 147 -7.48 -13.24 16.03
N THR A 148 -7.76 -12.23 16.87
CA THR A 148 -9.13 -11.73 17.09
C THR A 148 -9.49 -10.55 16.20
N ARG A 149 -8.48 -10.00 15.51
CA ARG A 149 -8.62 -8.85 14.62
C ARG A 149 -9.10 -9.28 13.23
N GLY A 150 -9.89 -8.43 12.59
CA GLY A 150 -10.16 -8.56 11.15
C GLY A 150 -8.88 -8.66 10.34
N GLY A 151 -8.89 -9.42 9.25
CA GLY A 151 -7.74 -9.52 8.35
C GLY A 151 -7.57 -8.27 7.48
N VAL A 152 -6.90 -8.44 6.35
CA VAL A 152 -6.65 -7.37 5.37
C VAL A 152 -7.07 -7.81 3.97
N SER A 153 -7.90 -7.01 3.33
CA SER A 153 -8.25 -7.16 1.92
C SER A 153 -7.36 -6.27 1.09
N LEU A 154 -6.35 -6.85 0.43
CA LEU A 154 -5.50 -6.13 -0.50
C LEU A 154 -6.10 -6.22 -1.90
N GLU A 155 -6.54 -5.10 -2.45
CA GLU A 155 -7.37 -5.03 -3.65
C GLU A 155 -6.67 -4.19 -4.72
N VAL A 156 -6.57 -4.70 -5.94
CA VAL A 156 -6.31 -3.86 -7.11
C VAL A 156 -7.65 -3.62 -7.80
N VAL A 157 -8.11 -2.39 -7.74
CA VAL A 157 -9.45 -2.01 -8.19
C VAL A 157 -9.34 -1.27 -9.52
N SER A 158 -10.11 -1.70 -10.51
CA SER A 158 -10.16 -1.11 -11.84
C SER A 158 -11.59 -0.81 -12.26
N ASN A 159 -11.82 0.35 -12.86
CA ASN A 159 -13.12 0.74 -13.44
C ASN A 159 -13.26 0.34 -14.92
N SER A 160 -12.19 -0.21 -15.51
CA SER A 160 -12.19 -0.83 -16.83
C SER A 160 -11.06 -1.85 -16.94
N SER A 161 -11.21 -2.88 -17.75
CA SER A 161 -10.16 -3.88 -17.98
C SER A 161 -8.83 -3.32 -18.52
N SER A 162 -8.80 -2.07 -19.01
CA SER A 162 -7.60 -1.43 -19.56
C SER A 162 -6.83 -0.53 -18.57
N LEU A 163 -7.35 -0.30 -17.35
CA LEU A 163 -6.80 0.65 -16.39
C LEU A 163 -6.34 0.01 -15.07
N ILE A 164 -5.85 -1.22 -15.10
CA ILE A 164 -5.36 -1.91 -13.90
C ILE A 164 -3.99 -1.33 -13.48
N PRO A 165 -3.84 -0.77 -12.26
CA PRO A 165 -2.54 -0.37 -11.72
C PRO A 165 -1.49 -1.47 -11.81
N ARG A 166 -0.26 -1.11 -12.17
CA ARG A 166 0.86 -2.03 -12.00
C ARG A 166 1.13 -2.19 -10.51
N TYR A 167 1.19 -3.42 -10.04
CA TYR A 167 1.43 -3.75 -8.64
C TYR A 167 2.70 -4.59 -8.53
N ILE A 168 3.70 -4.10 -7.80
CA ILE A 168 5.04 -4.69 -7.77
C ILE A 168 5.45 -4.97 -6.32
N PHE A 169 5.89 -6.18 -6.03
CA PHE A 169 6.59 -6.52 -4.79
C PHE A 169 8.09 -6.68 -5.09
N LYS A 170 8.90 -5.76 -4.58
CA LYS A 170 10.37 -5.83 -4.59
C LYS A 170 10.83 -6.41 -3.27
N VAL A 171 11.19 -7.69 -3.29
CA VAL A 171 11.73 -8.43 -2.14
C VAL A 171 13.20 -8.71 -2.37
N ASN A 172 14.00 -8.77 -1.31
CA ASN A 172 15.42 -9.06 -1.40
C ASN A 172 15.68 -10.57 -1.26
N GLU A 173 16.58 -11.10 -2.08
CA GLU A 173 16.78 -12.54 -2.32
C GLU A 173 17.72 -13.22 -1.31
N ASN A 174 17.84 -12.72 -0.08
CA ASN A 174 18.76 -13.35 0.86
C ASN A 174 18.29 -14.78 1.19
N ARG A 175 19.03 -15.78 0.68
CA ARG A 175 18.63 -17.18 0.52
C ARG A 175 18.28 -17.91 1.82
N GLU A 176 18.67 -17.36 2.96
CA GLU A 176 18.42 -17.93 4.29
C GLU A 176 17.07 -17.50 4.89
N ASN A 177 16.50 -16.35 4.48
CA ASN A 177 15.27 -15.79 5.05
C ASN A 177 14.17 -15.71 3.97
N LYS A 178 13.66 -16.89 3.57
CA LYS A 178 12.95 -17.09 2.30
C LYS A 178 11.56 -16.45 2.16
N LYS A 179 11.04 -15.75 3.17
CA LYS A 179 9.66 -15.24 3.20
C LYS A 179 9.60 -13.85 3.83
N GLN A 180 9.26 -12.84 3.02
CA GLN A 180 9.12 -11.45 3.48
C GLN A 180 7.67 -10.96 3.48
N ILE A 181 6.77 -11.60 2.74
CA ILE A 181 5.37 -11.16 2.64
C ILE A 181 4.46 -12.25 3.22
N PHE A 182 3.56 -11.85 4.12
CA PHE A 182 2.69 -12.77 4.83
C PHE A 182 1.25 -12.28 4.75
N PHE A 183 0.36 -13.14 4.25
CA PHE A 183 -1.08 -13.01 4.42
C PHE A 183 -1.49 -13.92 5.59
N ASN A 184 -1.83 -13.30 6.71
CA ASN A 184 -2.35 -13.99 7.89
C ASN A 184 -3.86 -14.29 7.71
N SER A 185 -4.45 -15.03 8.64
CA SER A 185 -5.85 -15.47 8.56
C SER A 185 -6.81 -14.31 8.29
N HIS A 186 -7.86 -14.58 7.51
CA HIS A 186 -8.86 -13.59 7.08
C HIS A 186 -8.33 -12.47 6.17
N SER A 187 -7.09 -12.59 5.69
CA SER A 187 -6.52 -11.68 4.69
C SER A 187 -6.49 -12.31 3.30
N GLY A 188 -6.50 -11.47 2.27
CA GLY A 188 -6.42 -11.93 0.88
C GLY A 188 -5.91 -10.86 -0.06
N PHE A 189 -5.50 -11.30 -1.23
CA PHE A 189 -5.21 -10.43 -2.38
C PHE A 189 -6.29 -10.64 -3.44
N PHE A 190 -6.85 -9.53 -3.94
CA PHE A 190 -8.01 -9.51 -4.83
C PHE A 190 -7.77 -8.55 -5.99
N LEU A 191 -8.32 -8.89 -7.15
CA LEU A 191 -8.46 -8.00 -8.29
C LEU A 191 -9.96 -7.72 -8.45
N VAL A 192 -10.35 -6.45 -8.52
CA VAL A 192 -11.76 -6.03 -8.47
C VAL A 192 -12.08 -5.14 -9.67
N GLU A 193 -13.05 -5.50 -10.51
CA GLU A 193 -13.72 -4.57 -11.42
C GLU A 193 -14.75 -3.79 -10.62
N GLU A 194 -14.75 -2.47 -10.74
CA GLU A 194 -15.92 -1.67 -10.40
C GLU A 194 -16.69 -1.38 -11.68
N THR A 195 -17.74 -2.17 -11.94
CA THR A 195 -18.74 -1.78 -12.94
C THR A 195 -19.77 -0.86 -12.28
N ASN A 196 -20.40 0.02 -13.07
CA ASN A 196 -21.45 0.95 -12.60
C ASN A 196 -22.66 0.28 -11.92
N THR A 197 -22.72 -1.06 -11.90
CA THR A 197 -23.84 -1.85 -11.37
C THR A 197 -23.48 -2.83 -10.26
N ASN A 198 -22.20 -3.00 -9.91
CA ASN A 198 -21.66 -3.63 -8.69
C ASN A 198 -20.17 -3.94 -8.90
N PRO A 199 -19.35 -3.98 -7.83
CA PRO A 199 -17.99 -4.48 -7.94
C PRO A 199 -18.00 -5.98 -8.24
N THR A 200 -17.38 -6.38 -9.35
CA THR A 200 -17.22 -7.78 -9.79
C THR A 200 -15.72 -8.11 -9.82
N PRO A 201 -15.21 -9.13 -9.12
CA PRO A 201 -13.79 -9.49 -9.18
C PRO A 201 -13.28 -9.76 -10.61
N LEU A 202 -12.08 -9.26 -10.95
CA LEU A 202 -11.46 -9.43 -12.29
C LEU A 202 -10.37 -10.50 -12.35
N LEU A 203 -10.14 -10.99 -13.56
CA LEU A 203 -8.99 -11.81 -13.96
C LEU A 203 -7.89 -10.94 -14.58
N GLN A 204 -6.72 -10.80 -13.94
CA GLN A 204 -5.46 -10.53 -14.67
C GLN A 204 -4.18 -10.88 -13.88
N GLU A 205 -3.10 -11.17 -14.59
CA GLU A 205 -1.77 -11.56 -14.09
C GLU A 205 -1.17 -10.60 -13.06
N SER A 206 -0.76 -11.13 -11.89
CA SER A 206 0.25 -10.49 -11.06
C SER A 206 1.63 -10.67 -11.71
N LEU A 207 2.26 -9.57 -12.10
CA LEU A 207 3.66 -9.56 -12.53
C LEU A 207 4.55 -9.44 -11.30
N ILE A 208 5.09 -10.58 -10.84
CA ILE A 208 6.25 -10.60 -9.96
C ILE A 208 7.45 -10.31 -10.86
N ASP A 209 8.08 -9.13 -10.72
CA ASP A 209 9.32 -8.81 -11.43
C ASP A 209 10.47 -9.64 -10.86
N THR A 210 10.75 -10.78 -11.49
CA THR A 210 11.88 -11.67 -11.17
C THR A 210 13.11 -11.33 -12.01
N SER A 211 13.44 -10.05 -12.19
CA SER A 211 14.63 -9.66 -12.95
C SER A 211 15.97 -10.10 -12.33
N ASN A 212 15.94 -10.84 -11.21
CA ASN A 212 16.97 -11.79 -10.83
C ASN A 212 16.50 -13.24 -11.07
N THR A 213 17.28 -13.97 -11.85
CA THR A 213 17.00 -15.30 -12.40
C THR A 213 17.05 -16.43 -11.36
N ASP A 214 16.15 -16.45 -10.39
CA ASP A 214 15.90 -17.65 -9.57
C ASP A 214 14.39 -17.82 -9.31
N THR A 215 13.76 -18.65 -10.15
CA THR A 215 12.36 -19.05 -10.04
C THR A 215 12.13 -19.88 -8.78
N THR A 216 11.85 -19.23 -7.64
CA THR A 216 11.11 -19.85 -6.55
C THR A 216 10.01 -18.92 -6.09
N THR A 217 8.77 -19.38 -6.24
CA THR A 217 7.52 -18.79 -5.72
C THR A 217 7.45 -18.77 -4.18
N GLY A 218 8.60 -18.66 -3.50
CA GLY A 218 8.78 -18.92 -2.06
C GLY A 218 8.61 -17.71 -1.14
N GLN A 219 8.40 -16.50 -1.67
CA GLN A 219 8.50 -15.24 -0.93
C GLN A 219 7.20 -14.76 -0.25
N ILE A 220 6.07 -15.33 -0.65
CA ILE A 220 4.74 -15.01 -0.11
C ILE A 220 4.21 -16.23 0.66
N ASN A 221 3.65 -16.00 1.84
CA ASN A 221 3.08 -17.06 2.69
C ASN A 221 1.60 -16.80 2.99
N PHE A 222 0.78 -17.83 2.90
CA PHE A 222 -0.64 -17.83 3.28
C PHE A 222 -0.82 -18.71 4.52
N LYS A 223 -1.51 -18.20 5.54
CA LYS A 223 -2.02 -19.00 6.66
C LYS A 223 -3.44 -19.50 6.38
N ASP A 224 -3.92 -20.44 7.20
CA ASP A 224 -5.27 -21.00 7.07
C ASP A 224 -6.35 -19.91 7.01
N GLY A 225 -7.23 -20.01 6.01
CA GLY A 225 -8.29 -19.03 5.74
C GLY A 225 -7.83 -17.77 4.99
N SER A 226 -6.55 -17.67 4.62
CA SER A 226 -6.02 -16.67 3.70
C SER A 226 -5.72 -17.30 2.34
N GLY A 227 -5.64 -16.48 1.30
CA GLY A 227 -5.39 -17.01 -0.04
C GLY A 227 -5.25 -15.95 -1.11
N TRP A 228 -4.86 -16.42 -2.29
CA TRP A 228 -5.08 -15.72 -3.55
C TRP A 228 -6.39 -16.23 -4.12
N PHE A 229 -7.40 -15.36 -4.12
CA PHE A 229 -8.75 -15.74 -4.51
C PHE A 229 -9.02 -15.21 -5.92
N PHE A 230 -9.19 -16.13 -6.86
CA PHE A 230 -9.77 -15.87 -8.17
C PHE A 230 -11.17 -16.47 -8.14
N GLU A 231 -12.21 -15.64 -8.03
CA GLU A 231 -13.59 -16.12 -8.08
C GLU A 231 -14.17 -15.84 -9.46
N PHE A 232 -14.56 -16.92 -10.16
CA PHE A 232 -15.29 -16.86 -11.41
C PHE A 232 -16.77 -16.68 -11.09
N ILE A 233 -17.36 -15.54 -11.48
CA ILE A 233 -18.81 -15.43 -11.60
C ILE A 233 -19.14 -15.68 -13.07
N VAL A 234 -19.57 -16.90 -13.37
CA VAL A 234 -20.14 -17.27 -14.66
C VAL A 234 -21.65 -17.07 -14.54
N ASP A 235 -22.21 -16.18 -15.36
CA ASP A 235 -23.64 -16.22 -15.69
C ASP A 235 -23.91 -17.34 -16.70
#